data_AF-A0A382N431-F1
#
_entry.id   AF-A0A382N431-F1
#
_cell.length_a   1.000
_cell.length_b   1.000
_cell.length_c   1.000
_cell.angle_alpha   90.00
_cell.angle_beta   90.00
_cell.angle_gamma   90.00
#
_symmetry.space_group_name_H-M   'P 1'
#
loop_
_entity.id
_entity.type
_entity.pdbx_description
1 polymer ?
#
loop_
_entity_poly.entity_id
_entity_poly.type
_entity_poly.pdbx_seq_one_letter_code
_entity_poly.pdbx_strand_id
1 'polypeptide(L)' 'MVKRNIVLLLIVLLACGDGETTPTAPVATSITLSPTGLSFSSLGETQQFSVTVKDQNGATVGGASLSWTTSS' A
#
# COMPACT_ATOMS: atom_id res chain seq x y z
N MET A 1 -8.11 54.25 -35.84
CA MET A 1 -9.02 53.08 -35.75
C MET A 1 -8.17 51.87 -35.37
N VAL A 2 -8.48 51.29 -34.22
CA VAL A 2 -7.71 50.30 -33.46
C VAL A 2 -7.75 48.90 -34.07
N LYS A 3 -6.62 48.18 -34.07
CA LYS A 3 -6.49 46.89 -33.37
C LYS A 3 -5.02 46.49 -33.26
N ARG A 4 -4.49 46.51 -32.03
CA ARG A 4 -3.21 45.90 -31.64
C ARG A 4 -3.37 44.39 -31.79
N ASN A 5 -2.57 43.77 -32.65
CA ASN A 5 -2.57 42.32 -32.90
C ASN A 5 -1.99 41.60 -31.70
N ILE A 6 -2.88 41.28 -30.76
CA ILE A 6 -2.58 40.56 -29.54
C ILE A 6 -2.36 39.10 -29.92
N VAL A 7 -1.10 38.68 -29.86
CA VAL A 7 -0.71 37.27 -29.85
C VAL A 7 -1.21 36.73 -28.51
N LEU A 8 -2.39 36.12 -28.48
CA LEU A 8 -2.90 35.37 -27.33
C LEU A 8 -3.19 33.92 -27.75
N LEU A 9 -2.12 33.16 -27.59
CA LEU A 9 -1.98 31.71 -27.45
C LEU A 9 -3.20 31.08 -26.72
N LEU A 10 -4.12 30.47 -27.47
CA LEU A 10 -5.22 29.66 -26.94
C LEU A 10 -4.81 28.19 -26.94
N ILE A 11 -4.17 27.75 -25.86
CA ILE A 11 -3.85 26.35 -25.60
C ILE A 11 -4.86 25.83 -24.57
N VAL A 12 -5.53 24.74 -24.95
CA VAL A 12 -6.54 24.00 -24.18
C VAL A 12 -5.90 23.29 -22.99
N LEU A 13 -6.49 23.42 -21.79
CA LEU A 13 -6.36 22.42 -20.74
C LEU A 13 -7.75 22.10 -20.16
N LEU A 14 -8.21 20.89 -20.49
CA LEU A 14 -9.40 20.24 -19.95
C LEU A 14 -9.13 19.73 -18.52
N ALA A 15 -10.20 19.75 -17.73
CA ALA A 15 -10.45 18.94 -16.54
C ALA A 15 -9.54 19.15 -15.32
N CYS A 16 -9.93 20.08 -14.44
CA CYS A 16 -9.78 19.84 -13.00
C CYS A 16 -11.09 19.22 -12.51
N GLY A 17 -11.22 17.92 -12.72
CA GLY A 17 -12.16 17.14 -11.92
C GLY A 17 -11.51 16.96 -10.56
N ASP A 18 -11.66 17.94 -9.66
CA ASP A 18 -11.25 17.82 -8.26
C ASP A 18 -12.26 16.90 -7.55
N GLY A 19 -12.33 15.65 -8.01
CA GLY A 19 -12.82 14.56 -7.21
C GLY A 19 -11.77 14.35 -6.13
N GLU A 20 -11.87 15.11 -5.04
CA GLU A 20 -11.11 14.88 -3.83
C GLU A 20 -11.52 13.52 -3.28
N THR A 21 -10.95 12.45 -3.84
CA THR A 21 -10.98 11.14 -3.23
C THR A 21 -9.93 11.20 -2.13
N THR A 22 -10.31 11.68 -0.94
CA THR A 22 -9.46 11.55 0.23
C THR A 22 -9.11 10.07 0.37
N PRO A 23 -7.85 9.66 0.16
CA PRO A 23 -7.50 8.26 0.24
C PRO A 23 -7.79 7.81 1.67
N THR A 24 -8.65 6.82 1.83
CA THR A 24 -8.86 6.20 3.15
C THR A 24 -7.55 5.59 3.58
N ALA A 25 -7.14 5.83 4.83
CA ALA A 25 -5.93 5.25 5.38
C ALA A 25 -6.00 3.71 5.28
N PRO A 26 -4.89 3.03 4.92
CA PRO A 26 -4.89 1.58 4.81
C PRO A 26 -5.16 0.95 6.17
N VAL A 27 -6.16 0.07 6.23
CA VAL A 27 -6.52 -0.71 7.43
C VAL A 27 -6.18 -2.16 7.15
N ALA A 28 -5.35 -2.77 8.00
CA ALA A 28 -5.00 -4.18 7.85
C ALA A 28 -6.24 -5.08 7.97
N THR A 29 -6.51 -5.88 6.95
CA THR A 29 -7.69 -6.77 6.89
C THR A 29 -7.30 -8.25 6.77
N SER A 30 -6.12 -8.55 6.24
CA SER A 30 -5.66 -9.93 6.11
C SER A 30 -4.15 -10.06 6.36
N ILE A 31 -3.78 -11.21 6.91
CA ILE A 31 -2.40 -11.57 7.24
C ILE A 31 -2.14 -12.96 6.66
N THR A 32 -1.04 -13.11 5.93
CA THR A 32 -0.58 -14.41 5.41
C THR A 32 0.82 -14.69 5.92
N LEU A 33 1.04 -15.92 6.38
CA LEU A 33 2.32 -16.41 6.90
C LEU A 33 2.86 -17.52 5.98
N SER A 34 4.16 -17.49 5.72
CA SER A 34 4.86 -18.59 5.06
C SER A 34 6.24 -18.80 5.69
N PRO A 35 6.66 -20.05 5.95
CA PRO A 35 5.91 -21.30 5.77
C PRO A 35 4.80 -21.48 6.82
N THR A 36 3.80 -22.33 6.53
CA THR A 36 2.67 -22.63 7.45
C THR A 36 2.94 -23.79 8.39
N GLY A 37 4.06 -24.50 8.20
CA GLY A 37 4.49 -25.61 9.03
C GLY A 37 5.99 -25.58 9.19
N LEU A 38 6.45 -25.86 10.41
CA LEU A 38 7.86 -25.98 10.73
C LEU A 38 8.15 -27.33 11.36
N SER A 39 9.37 -27.79 11.16
CA SER A 39 9.95 -28.91 11.89
C SER A 39 11.35 -28.52 12.31
N PHE A 40 11.72 -28.87 13.53
CA PHE A 40 13.03 -28.64 14.10
C PHE A 40 13.64 -30.00 14.43
N SER A 41 14.85 -30.26 13.95
CA SER A 41 15.54 -31.54 14.11
C SER A 41 16.48 -31.54 15.32
N SER A 42 16.85 -30.36 15.82
CA SER A 42 17.77 -30.21 16.95
C SER A 42 17.43 -29.01 17.83
N LEU A 43 17.93 -29.03 19.06
CA LEU A 43 17.82 -27.89 19.97
C LEU A 43 18.70 -26.74 19.47
N GLY A 44 18.12 -25.55 19.45
CA GLY A 44 18.79 -24.34 18.97
C GLY A 44 18.62 -24.06 17.47
N GLU A 45 17.93 -24.93 16.74
CA GLU A 45 17.56 -24.65 15.35
C GLU A 45 16.58 -23.48 15.28
N THR A 46 16.76 -22.61 14.29
CA THR A 46 15.93 -21.42 14.07
C THR A 46 15.33 -21.50 12.69
N GLN A 47 14.05 -21.11 12.58
CA GLN A 47 13.36 -21.04 11.30
C GLN A 47 12.80 -19.64 11.07
N GLN A 48 12.85 -19.23 9.80
CA GLN A 48 12.38 -17.92 9.38
C GLN A 48 10.94 -18.01 8.87
N PHE A 49 10.13 -17.03 9.25
CA PHE A 49 8.83 -16.77 8.64
C PHE A 49 8.83 -15.46 7.89
N SER A 50 8.01 -15.40 6.84
CA SER A 50 7.65 -14.18 6.15
C SER A 50 6.17 -13.89 6.37
N VAL A 51 5.85 -12.65 6.71
CA VAL A 51 4.48 -12.15 6.86
C VAL A 51 4.16 -11.18 5.75
N THR A 52 3.00 -11.34 5.14
CA THR A 52 2.40 -10.31 4.28
C THR A 52 1.10 -9.84 4.91
N VAL A 53 1.00 -8.54 5.16
CA VAL A 53 -0.23 -7.88 5.62
C VAL A 53 -0.84 -7.14 4.44
N LYS A 54 -2.14 -7.32 4.21
CA LYS A 54 -2.89 -6.59 3.19
C LYS A 54 -3.97 -5.70 3.81
N ASP A 55 -4.25 -4.60 3.14
CA ASP A 55 -5.33 -3.69 3.51
C ASP A 55 -6.68 -4.08 2.88
N GLN A 56 -7.71 -3.27 3.13
CA GLN A 56 -9.06 -3.45 2.59
C GLN A 56 -9.13 -3.46 1.05
N ASN A 57 -8.10 -2.96 0.36
CA ASN A 57 -8.00 -2.91 -1.09
C ASN A 57 -7.06 -4.00 -1.65
N GLY A 58 -6.47 -4.85 -0.81
CA GLY A 58 -5.53 -5.90 -1.19
C GLY A 58 -4.09 -5.41 -1.40
N ALA A 59 -3.80 -4.14 -1.11
CA ALA A 59 -2.46 -3.58 -1.19
C ALA A 59 -1.62 -4.02 0.02
N THR A 60 -0.30 -4.19 -0.18
CA THR A 60 0.59 -4.56 0.93
C THR A 60 0.76 -3.39 1.89
N VAL A 61 0.53 -3.65 3.18
CA VAL A 61 0.77 -2.68 4.25
C VAL A 61 2.22 -2.79 4.73
N GLY A 62 3.03 -1.78 4.42
CA GLY A 62 4.40 -1.67 4.92
C GLY A 62 4.43 -1.22 6.38
N GLY A 63 5.38 -1.74 7.17
CA GLY A 63 5.60 -1.31 8.55
C GLY A 63 4.50 -1.69 9.54
N ALA A 64 3.65 -2.67 9.20
CA ALA A 64 2.63 -3.17 10.12
C ALA A 64 3.27 -3.72 11.41
N SER A 65 2.77 -3.30 12.57
CA SER A 65 3.19 -3.82 13.86
C SER A 65 2.69 -5.26 14.04
N LEU A 66 3.61 -6.18 14.31
CA LEU A 66 3.30 -7.61 14.51
C LEU A 66 3.66 -8.03 15.93
N SER A 67 2.80 -8.82 16.57
CA SER A 67 3.05 -9.46 17.85
C SER A 67 3.06 -10.97 17.67
N TRP A 68 4.07 -11.64 18.22
CA TRP A 68 4.31 -13.07 18.03
C TRP A 68 4.11 -13.81 19.35
N THR A 69 3.45 -14.96 19.28
CA THR A 69 3.33 -15.90 20.39
C THR A 69 3.50 -17.33 19.86
N THR A 70 3.98 -18.21 20.71
CA THR A 70 4.10 -19.65 20.44
C THR A 70 3.37 -20.43 21.52
N SER A 71 2.88 -21.62 21.16
CA SER A 71 2.29 -22.58 22.08
C SER A 71 3.19 -23.82 22.17
N SER A 72 3.21 -24.46 23.33
CA SER A 72 3.93 -25.71 23.59
C SER A 72 3.05 -26.94 23.35
#